data_AF-A0A3R6QMP9-F1
#
_entry.id   AF-A0A3R6QMP9-F1
#
_cell.length_a   1.000
_cell.length_b   1.000
_cell.length_c   1.000
_cell.angle_alpha   90.00
_cell.angle_beta   90.00
_cell.angle_gamma   90.00
#
_symmetry.space_group_name_H-M   'P 1'
#
loop_
_entity.id
_entity.type
_entity.pdbx_description
1 polymer ?
#
loop_
_entity_poly.entity_id
_entity_poly.type
_entity_poly.pdbx_seq_one_letter_code
_entity_poly.pdbx_strand_id
1 'polypeptide(L)'
;MLQDREGIMEPCANCKQKTGLFSSVKLYSGERICKACFRKIPKSFRQYRYLDYRLFMEGYEHADHVLEHVYPAFRVTAQYGRMAIDEHHGWVYLGDATDFAKDGKLKYPSSDLYDCLDLSEVDIRVEPGTVHAGTKTVECSVLFSAVFQAGEIRIEETLKRHARGNILAVSDGRHASFAEPVDLAAFRSVYNQMVAHVVSAAQEAEMTMQKKQQDDAWKAAAMAQMEREIRTRMEKEMEAERLARSRMQKLDEAKSLFMLGQEYDLQQLKRQRALLLKTFHPDNGQVDSAAYAQKINDAYQILANELAKE
;
A
#
# COMPACT_ATOMS: atom_id res chain seq x y z
N MET A 1 -11.45 -23.28 58.62
CA MET A 1 -10.72 -22.36 57.72
C MET A 1 -10.47 -23.09 56.41
N LEU A 2 -11.36 -22.90 55.44
CA LEU A 2 -11.17 -23.36 54.07
C LEU A 2 -10.27 -22.32 53.40
N GLN A 3 -8.98 -22.64 53.25
CA GLN A 3 -8.09 -21.84 52.42
C GLN A 3 -8.47 -22.09 50.96
N ASP A 4 -8.95 -21.04 50.32
CA ASP A 4 -9.10 -20.95 48.87
C ASP A 4 -7.79 -21.36 48.20
N ARG A 5 -7.83 -22.52 47.52
CA ARG A 5 -6.86 -22.84 46.47
C ARG A 5 -7.25 -22.07 45.21
N GLU A 6 -7.16 -20.74 45.27
CA GLU A 6 -7.12 -19.94 44.05
C GLU A 6 -5.79 -20.24 43.34
N GLY A 7 -5.82 -21.20 42.41
CA GLY A 7 -4.69 -21.43 41.51
C GLY A 7 -4.34 -20.13 40.80
N ILE A 8 -3.06 -19.83 40.65
CA ILE A 8 -2.54 -18.62 39.98
C ILE A 8 -3.22 -18.49 38.61
N MET A 9 -4.17 -17.56 38.51
CA MET A 9 -4.89 -17.25 37.28
C MET A 9 -4.23 -16.05 36.63
N GLU A 10 -3.67 -16.26 35.45
CA GLU A 10 -3.06 -15.20 34.65
C GLU A 10 -4.00 -14.83 33.49
N PRO A 11 -4.07 -13.54 33.10
CA PRO A 11 -4.86 -13.13 31.95
C PRO A 11 -4.24 -13.64 30.65
N CYS A 12 -5.09 -14.11 29.73
CA CYS A 12 -4.69 -14.39 28.36
C CYS A 12 -4.12 -13.12 27.72
N ALA A 13 -2.93 -13.20 27.13
CA ALA A 13 -2.30 -12.05 26.48
C ALA A 13 -3.14 -11.52 25.31
N ASN A 14 -3.91 -12.38 24.63
CA ASN A 14 -4.81 -11.99 23.55
C ASN A 14 -6.16 -11.48 24.06
N CYS A 15 -7.06 -12.36 24.53
CA CYS A 15 -8.44 -12.00 24.88
C CYS A 15 -8.63 -11.42 26.29
N LYS A 16 -7.55 -11.27 27.09
CA LYS A 16 -7.54 -10.77 28.47
C LYS A 16 -8.38 -11.55 29.49
N GLN A 17 -9.06 -12.63 29.09
CA GLN A 17 -9.79 -13.50 30.00
C GLN A 17 -8.84 -14.21 30.96
N LYS A 18 -9.21 -14.29 32.25
CA LYS A 18 -8.45 -15.03 33.25
C LYS A 18 -8.46 -16.52 32.91
N THR A 19 -7.27 -17.13 32.83
CA THR A 19 -7.10 -18.54 32.53
C THR A 19 -6.20 -19.19 33.57
N GLY A 20 -6.58 -20.38 34.02
CA GLY A 20 -5.69 -21.22 34.82
C GLY A 20 -4.47 -21.68 34.02
N LEU A 21 -3.45 -22.14 34.75
CA LEU A 21 -2.21 -22.65 34.16
C LEU A 21 -2.44 -23.77 33.14
N PHE A 22 -3.34 -24.72 33.45
CA PHE A 22 -3.65 -25.87 32.59
C PHE A 22 -4.60 -25.55 31.42
N SER A 23 -5.22 -24.37 31.40
CA SER A 23 -6.09 -23.90 30.32
C SER A 23 -5.41 -22.88 29.41
N SER A 24 -4.10 -22.67 29.57
CA SER A 24 -3.29 -21.79 28.73
C SER A 24 -2.11 -22.53 28.10
N VAL A 25 -1.53 -21.91 27.07
CA VAL A 25 -0.30 -22.30 26.39
C VAL A 25 0.67 -21.14 26.58
N LYS A 26 1.90 -21.44 26.99
CA LYS A 26 2.97 -20.45 27.08
C LYS A 26 3.71 -20.41 25.74
N LEU A 27 3.76 -19.25 25.11
CA LEU A 27 4.48 -19.02 23.85
C LEU A 27 5.99 -18.93 24.09
N TYR A 28 6.77 -18.98 23.01
CA TYR A 28 8.24 -18.91 23.06
C TYR A 28 8.74 -17.60 23.69
N SER A 29 8.07 -16.48 23.39
CA SER A 29 8.34 -15.15 23.96
C SER A 29 7.89 -14.98 25.42
N GLY A 30 7.15 -15.96 25.96
CA GLY A 30 6.80 -16.05 27.38
C GLY A 30 5.36 -15.70 27.75
N GLU A 31 4.61 -15.08 26.84
CA GLU A 31 3.19 -14.75 26.99
C GLU A 31 2.33 -16.01 27.14
N ARG A 32 1.23 -15.88 27.87
CA ARG A 32 0.24 -16.96 28.02
C ARG A 32 -1.00 -16.70 27.19
N ILE A 33 -1.37 -17.68 26.37
CA ILE A 33 -2.57 -17.65 25.52
C ILE A 33 -3.56 -18.70 26.03
N CYS A 34 -4.84 -18.36 26.19
CA CYS A 34 -5.86 -19.35 26.55
C CYS A 34 -6.06 -20.37 25.43
N LYS A 35 -6.46 -21.60 25.78
CA LYS A 35 -6.69 -22.68 24.79
C LYS A 35 -7.71 -22.32 23.71
N ALA A 36 -8.69 -21.47 24.01
CA ALA A 36 -9.67 -21.02 23.01
C ALA A 36 -9.00 -20.16 21.92
N CYS A 37 -8.22 -19.15 22.31
CA CYS A 37 -7.44 -18.33 21.39
C CYS A 37 -6.40 -19.18 20.63
N PHE A 38 -5.71 -20.07 21.33
CA PHE A 38 -4.70 -20.92 20.71
C PHE A 38 -5.29 -21.90 19.68
N ARG A 39 -6.48 -22.46 19.91
CA ARG A 39 -7.13 -23.39 18.97
C ARG A 39 -7.69 -22.71 17.72
N LYS A 40 -7.88 -21.39 17.76
CA LYS A 40 -8.40 -20.62 16.63
C LYS A 40 -7.39 -20.56 15.48
N ILE A 41 -6.10 -20.44 15.78
CA ILE A 41 -5.06 -20.34 14.74
C ILE A 41 -4.87 -21.70 14.02
N PRO A 42 -4.33 -21.69 12.79
CA PRO A 42 -4.15 -22.92 12.02
C PRO A 42 -3.26 -23.95 12.73
N LYS A 43 -3.45 -25.23 12.42
CA LYS A 43 -2.66 -26.34 12.98
C LYS A 43 -1.17 -26.19 12.70
N SER A 44 -0.80 -25.74 11.51
CA SER A 44 0.59 -25.50 11.10
C SER A 44 1.30 -24.50 12.02
N PHE A 45 0.62 -23.42 12.40
CA PHE A 45 1.14 -22.41 13.34
C PHE A 45 1.32 -23.00 14.73
N ARG A 46 0.36 -23.80 15.21
CA ARG A 46 0.43 -24.45 16.54
C ARG A 46 1.55 -25.46 16.67
N GLN A 47 2.00 -26.05 15.56
CA GLN A 47 3.11 -26.99 15.52
C GLN A 47 4.47 -26.30 15.43
N TYR A 48 4.49 -24.98 15.17
CA TYR A 48 5.73 -24.24 15.05
C TYR A 48 6.44 -24.11 16.40
N ARG A 49 7.65 -24.68 16.48
CA ARG A 49 8.43 -24.80 17.73
C ARG A 49 8.72 -23.46 18.39
N TYR A 50 8.94 -22.42 17.58
CA TYR A 50 9.35 -21.09 18.02
C TYR A 50 8.21 -20.07 17.92
N LEU A 51 6.95 -20.51 18.04
CA LEU A 51 5.79 -19.62 18.01
C LEU A 51 5.86 -18.59 19.16
N ASP A 52 6.21 -17.36 18.80
CA ASP A 52 6.19 -16.18 19.67
C ASP A 52 4.85 -15.44 19.57
N TYR A 53 4.69 -14.37 20.35
CA TYR A 53 3.43 -13.60 20.37
C TYR A 53 3.13 -12.89 19.05
N ARG A 54 4.16 -12.44 18.32
CA ARG A 54 3.97 -11.79 17.01
C ARG A 54 3.42 -12.79 15.99
N LEU A 55 4.08 -13.94 15.86
CA LEU A 55 3.64 -15.03 14.97
C LEU A 55 2.27 -15.59 15.37
N PHE A 56 1.99 -15.66 16.68
CA PHE A 56 0.67 -16.01 17.18
C PHE A 56 -0.39 -15.01 16.69
N MET A 57 -0.13 -13.70 16.76
CA MET A 57 -1.07 -12.68 16.32
C MET A 57 -1.31 -12.75 14.81
N GLU A 58 -0.26 -12.97 14.01
CA GLU A 58 -0.40 -13.17 12.55
C GLU A 58 -1.31 -14.38 12.24
N GLY A 59 -1.10 -15.50 12.92
CA GLY A 59 -1.97 -16.67 12.77
C GLY A 59 -3.40 -16.44 13.26
N TYR A 60 -3.58 -15.54 14.24
CA TYR A 60 -4.89 -15.17 14.77
C TYR A 60 -5.65 -14.24 13.83
N GLU A 61 -4.98 -13.25 13.25
CA GLU A 61 -5.54 -12.34 12.23
C GLU A 61 -5.90 -13.10 10.96
N HIS A 62 -5.02 -13.98 10.50
CA HIS A 62 -5.31 -14.90 9.41
C HIS A 62 -6.55 -15.76 9.72
N ALA A 63 -6.63 -16.35 10.92
CA ALA A 63 -7.79 -17.14 11.30
C ALA A 63 -9.08 -16.31 11.37
N ASP A 64 -9.03 -15.06 11.82
CA ASP A 64 -10.19 -14.15 11.78
C ASP A 64 -10.67 -13.92 10.35
N HIS A 65 -9.76 -13.51 9.46
CA HIS A 65 -10.08 -13.30 8.05
C HIS A 65 -10.67 -14.56 7.39
N VAL A 66 -10.03 -15.71 7.62
CA VAL A 66 -10.47 -16.99 7.05
C VAL A 66 -11.84 -17.39 7.55
N LEU A 67 -12.08 -17.32 8.86
CA LEU A 67 -13.35 -17.76 9.45
C LEU A 67 -14.52 -16.86 9.05
N GLU A 68 -14.25 -15.56 8.84
CA GLU A 68 -15.27 -14.59 8.44
C GLU A 68 -15.56 -14.60 6.94
N HIS A 69 -14.54 -14.67 6.09
CA HIS A 69 -14.67 -14.43 4.65
C HIS A 69 -14.44 -15.66 3.77
N VAL A 70 -13.44 -16.49 4.10
CA VAL A 70 -13.00 -17.60 3.24
C VAL A 70 -13.82 -18.86 3.48
N TYR A 71 -13.90 -19.30 4.74
CA TYR A 71 -14.61 -20.53 5.14
C TYR A 71 -16.06 -20.62 4.62
N PRO A 72 -16.90 -19.56 4.71
CA PRO A 72 -18.28 -19.63 4.22
C PRO A 72 -18.37 -19.81 2.68
N ALA A 73 -17.38 -19.28 1.96
CA ALA A 73 -17.33 -19.26 0.51
C ALA A 73 -16.64 -20.49 -0.08
N PHE A 74 -15.66 -21.08 0.61
CA PHE A 74 -14.84 -22.19 0.12
C PHE A 74 -15.67 -23.38 -0.40
N ARG A 75 -15.37 -23.82 -1.61
CA ARG A 75 -15.92 -25.05 -2.20
C ARG A 75 -14.79 -25.93 -2.71
N VAL A 76 -14.74 -27.19 -2.27
CA VAL A 76 -13.77 -28.13 -2.83
C VAL A 76 -14.07 -28.39 -4.30
N THR A 77 -13.05 -28.23 -5.13
CA THR A 77 -13.07 -28.45 -6.58
C THR A 77 -12.20 -29.66 -6.95
N ALA A 78 -11.02 -29.76 -6.33
CA ALA A 78 -10.16 -30.93 -6.40
C ALA A 78 -9.55 -31.26 -5.04
N GLN A 79 -9.13 -32.52 -4.86
CA GLN A 79 -8.60 -33.00 -3.60
C GLN A 79 -7.56 -34.11 -3.80
N TYR A 80 -6.48 -34.05 -3.03
CA TYR A 80 -5.50 -35.12 -2.89
C TYR A 80 -5.15 -35.36 -1.43
N GLY A 81 -5.60 -36.49 -0.89
CA GLY A 81 -5.36 -36.84 0.51
C GLY A 81 -5.91 -35.77 1.44
N ARG A 82 -5.02 -35.18 2.25
CA ARG A 82 -5.35 -34.11 3.22
C ARG A 82 -5.27 -32.68 2.66
N MET A 83 -5.06 -32.53 1.35
CA MET A 83 -5.11 -31.24 0.67
C MET A 83 -6.34 -31.17 -0.22
N ALA A 84 -7.12 -30.10 -0.07
CA ALA A 84 -8.21 -29.78 -0.98
C ALA A 84 -8.01 -28.37 -1.52
N ILE A 85 -8.55 -28.07 -2.70
CA ILE A 85 -8.43 -26.76 -3.31
C ILE A 85 -9.78 -26.24 -3.80
N ASP A 86 -9.89 -24.92 -3.88
CA ASP A 86 -10.95 -24.19 -4.57
C ASP A 86 -10.30 -23.46 -5.76
N GLU A 87 -10.36 -24.08 -6.94
CA GLU A 87 -9.76 -23.60 -8.18
C GLU A 87 -10.25 -22.21 -8.58
N HIS A 88 -11.50 -21.87 -8.23
CA HIS A 88 -12.11 -20.61 -8.63
C HIS A 88 -11.57 -19.44 -7.83
N HIS A 89 -11.27 -19.66 -6.55
CA HIS A 89 -10.82 -18.62 -5.63
C HIS A 89 -9.33 -18.67 -5.34
N GLY A 90 -8.62 -19.72 -5.75
CA GLY A 90 -7.19 -19.87 -5.46
C GLY A 90 -6.90 -20.28 -4.02
N TRP A 91 -7.83 -20.99 -3.37
CA TRP A 91 -7.69 -21.35 -1.96
C TRP A 91 -7.23 -22.80 -1.76
N VAL A 92 -6.41 -23.00 -0.74
CA VAL A 92 -5.86 -24.29 -0.33
C VAL A 92 -6.35 -24.62 1.08
N TYR A 93 -6.95 -25.79 1.24
CA TYR A 93 -7.33 -26.35 2.52
C TYR A 93 -6.40 -27.49 2.93
N LEU A 94 -5.94 -27.47 4.18
CA LEU A 94 -5.13 -28.53 4.79
C LEU A 94 -5.90 -29.20 5.94
N GLY A 95 -6.60 -30.28 5.64
CA GLY A 95 -7.44 -30.98 6.61
C GLY A 95 -7.90 -32.35 6.12
N ASP A 96 -8.83 -32.97 6.81
CA ASP A 96 -9.17 -34.36 6.50
C ASP A 96 -10.17 -34.43 5.34
N ALA A 97 -10.02 -35.45 4.52
CA ALA A 97 -10.89 -35.70 3.36
C ALA A 97 -12.38 -35.78 3.72
N THR A 98 -12.66 -36.13 4.97
CA THR A 98 -14.02 -36.29 5.50
C THR A 98 -14.64 -34.98 5.96
N ASP A 99 -13.92 -33.86 5.91
CA ASP A 99 -14.39 -32.57 6.42
C ASP A 99 -15.41 -31.90 5.49
N PHE A 100 -15.64 -32.46 4.30
CA PHE A 100 -16.57 -31.92 3.31
C PHE A 100 -17.98 -32.54 3.38
N ALA A 101 -18.99 -31.69 3.25
CA ALA A 101 -20.37 -32.07 2.98
C ALA A 101 -20.55 -32.44 1.50
N LYS A 102 -21.71 -33.01 1.15
CA LYS A 102 -21.99 -33.50 -0.21
C LYS A 102 -22.01 -32.38 -1.27
N ASP A 103 -22.23 -31.14 -0.86
CA ASP A 103 -22.24 -29.95 -1.70
C ASP A 103 -20.85 -29.30 -1.82
N GLY A 104 -19.79 -29.96 -1.33
CA GLY A 104 -18.41 -29.48 -1.39
C GLY A 104 -18.05 -28.43 -0.35
N LYS A 105 -18.95 -28.09 0.59
CA LYS A 105 -18.65 -27.17 1.68
C LYS A 105 -17.92 -27.86 2.83
N LEU A 106 -17.12 -27.11 3.58
CA LEU A 106 -16.62 -27.58 4.87
C LEU A 106 -17.78 -27.72 5.87
N LYS A 107 -17.81 -28.86 6.59
CA LYS A 107 -18.83 -29.16 7.61
C LYS A 107 -18.72 -28.28 8.85
N TYR A 108 -17.50 -27.87 9.18
CA TYR A 108 -17.18 -27.11 10.37
C TYR A 108 -16.22 -25.97 10.04
N PRO A 109 -16.30 -24.84 10.76
CA PRO A 109 -15.33 -23.75 10.60
C PRO A 109 -13.91 -24.23 10.83
N SER A 110 -13.00 -23.85 9.92
CA SER A 110 -11.59 -24.18 10.00
C SER A 110 -10.76 -22.99 9.54
N SER A 111 -9.67 -22.73 10.27
CA SER A 111 -8.65 -21.75 9.91
C SER A 111 -7.51 -22.37 9.07
N ASP A 112 -7.55 -23.67 8.79
CA ASP A 112 -6.53 -24.36 7.97
C ASP A 112 -6.77 -24.13 6.45
N LEU A 113 -7.13 -22.89 6.07
CA LEU A 113 -7.40 -22.44 4.71
C LEU A 113 -6.44 -21.31 4.36
N TYR A 114 -5.83 -21.36 3.18
CA TYR A 114 -4.80 -20.41 2.74
C TYR A 114 -5.13 -19.88 1.36
N ASP A 115 -4.89 -18.59 1.12
CA ASP A 115 -4.77 -18.09 -0.25
C ASP A 115 -3.46 -18.60 -0.85
N CYS A 116 -3.50 -19.11 -2.08
CA CYS A 116 -2.30 -19.56 -2.75
C CYS A 116 -1.28 -18.43 -2.98
N LEU A 117 -1.73 -17.17 -3.04
CA LEU A 117 -0.88 -15.99 -3.14
C LEU A 117 -0.11 -15.70 -1.85
N ASP A 118 -0.64 -16.14 -0.69
CA ASP A 118 0.04 -16.02 0.60
C ASP A 118 1.10 -17.12 0.81
N LEU A 119 1.19 -18.07 -0.11
CA LEU A 119 2.12 -19.20 -0.04
C LEU A 119 3.29 -18.99 -1.01
N SER A 120 4.49 -19.27 -0.53
CA SER A 120 5.74 -19.23 -1.29
C SER A 120 6.53 -20.52 -1.08
N GLU A 121 7.55 -20.76 -1.90
CA GLU A 121 8.39 -21.98 -1.82
C GLU A 121 7.56 -23.28 -1.77
N VAL A 122 6.45 -23.31 -2.53
CA VAL A 122 5.54 -24.46 -2.51
C VAL A 122 6.20 -25.68 -3.15
N ASP A 123 6.21 -26.78 -2.42
CA ASP A 123 6.66 -28.08 -2.88
C ASP A 123 5.67 -29.17 -2.47
N ILE A 124 5.28 -30.00 -3.43
CA ILE A 124 4.57 -31.25 -3.17
C ILE A 124 5.53 -32.34 -3.57
N ARG A 125 6.17 -33.03 -2.62
CA ARG A 125 7.18 -34.06 -2.89
C ARG A 125 6.71 -35.46 -2.54
N VAL A 126 7.28 -36.45 -3.22
CA VAL A 126 7.07 -37.87 -2.93
C VAL A 126 8.31 -38.42 -2.25
N GLU A 127 8.16 -38.87 -1.02
CA GLU A 127 9.19 -39.58 -0.29
C GLU A 127 8.98 -41.09 -0.47
N PRO A 128 9.98 -41.82 -1.02
CA PRO A 128 9.89 -43.26 -1.15
C PRO A 128 9.82 -43.90 0.23
N GLY A 129 8.89 -44.84 0.39
CA GLY A 129 8.82 -45.72 1.54
C GLY A 129 9.42 -47.09 1.25
N THR A 130 8.84 -48.10 1.87
CA THR A 130 9.33 -49.47 1.81
C THR A 130 8.96 -50.14 0.48
N VAL A 131 9.94 -50.77 -0.17
CA VAL A 131 9.70 -51.71 -1.27
C VAL A 131 9.54 -53.11 -0.69
N HIS A 132 8.41 -53.76 -0.96
CA HIS A 132 8.20 -55.15 -0.55
C HIS A 132 8.75 -56.12 -1.60
N ALA A 133 9.40 -57.19 -1.16
CA ALA A 133 9.95 -58.20 -2.07
C ALA A 133 8.82 -58.83 -2.92
N GLY A 134 9.02 -58.87 -4.25
CA GLY A 134 8.06 -59.45 -5.19
C GLY A 134 6.89 -58.54 -5.58
N THR A 135 6.81 -57.30 -5.07
CA THR A 135 5.77 -56.34 -5.49
C THR A 135 6.23 -55.51 -6.69
N LYS A 136 5.28 -55.14 -7.56
CA LYS A 136 5.50 -54.18 -8.66
C LYS A 136 5.26 -52.73 -8.25
N THR A 137 4.95 -52.50 -6.98
CA THR A 137 4.58 -51.20 -6.42
C THR A 137 5.46 -50.84 -5.25
N VAL A 138 5.68 -49.55 -5.05
CA VAL A 138 6.30 -48.96 -3.86
C VAL A 138 5.25 -48.18 -3.08
N GLU A 139 5.28 -48.31 -1.76
CA GLU A 139 4.51 -47.46 -0.88
C GLU A 139 5.29 -46.18 -0.64
N CYS A 140 4.66 -45.02 -0.81
CA CYS A 140 5.28 -43.72 -0.68
C CYS A 140 4.42 -42.77 0.14
N SER A 141 5.10 -41.80 0.76
CA SER A 141 4.45 -40.68 1.44
C SER A 141 4.51 -39.45 0.55
N VAL A 142 3.39 -38.76 0.42
CA VAL A 142 3.29 -37.48 -0.28
C VAL A 142 3.23 -36.38 0.75
N LEU A 143 4.17 -35.45 0.66
CA LEU A 143 4.32 -34.32 1.57
C LEU A 143 4.06 -33.02 0.84
N PHE A 144 3.42 -32.09 1.52
CA PHE A 144 3.28 -30.71 1.13
C PHE A 144 4.16 -29.86 2.05
N SER A 145 4.89 -28.91 1.46
CA SER A 145 5.53 -27.83 2.19
C SER A 145 5.35 -26.50 1.49
N ALA A 146 5.19 -25.44 2.26
CA ALA A 146 5.16 -24.07 1.78
C ALA A 146 5.64 -23.12 2.89
N VAL A 147 6.02 -21.90 2.52
CA VAL A 147 6.25 -20.79 3.43
C VAL A 147 5.08 -19.83 3.33
N PHE A 148 4.34 -19.68 4.43
CA PHE A 148 3.32 -18.65 4.56
C PHE A 148 4.01 -17.30 4.72
N GLN A 149 3.78 -16.40 3.77
CA GLN A 149 4.55 -15.16 3.61
C GLN A 149 4.43 -14.27 4.85
N ALA A 150 3.23 -14.13 5.41
CA ALA A 150 3.03 -13.42 6.66
C ALA A 150 3.62 -14.24 7.83
N GLY A 151 4.80 -13.83 8.31
CA GLY A 151 5.47 -14.48 9.44
C GLY A 151 6.55 -15.49 9.07
N GLU A 152 6.75 -15.75 7.79
CA GLU A 152 7.74 -16.72 7.28
C GLU A 152 7.59 -18.11 7.94
N ILE A 153 6.34 -18.53 8.18
CA ILE A 153 6.05 -19.80 8.84
C ILE A 153 6.06 -20.90 7.81
N ARG A 154 6.90 -21.90 8.05
CA ARG A 154 6.92 -23.13 7.27
C ARG A 154 5.71 -24.00 7.62
N ILE A 155 4.86 -24.22 6.64
CA ILE A 155 3.75 -25.17 6.68
C ILE A 155 4.27 -26.49 6.14
N GLU A 156 4.11 -27.56 6.91
CA GLU A 156 4.44 -28.92 6.47
C GLU A 156 3.27 -29.86 6.78
N GLU A 157 2.80 -30.58 5.77
CA GLU A 157 1.70 -31.53 5.93
C GLU A 157 1.95 -32.82 5.17
N THR A 158 1.63 -33.95 5.82
CA THR A 158 1.59 -35.24 5.14
C THR A 158 0.24 -35.39 4.44
N LEU A 159 0.22 -35.27 3.12
CA LEU A 159 -1.00 -35.38 2.33
C LEU A 159 -1.53 -36.81 2.30
N LYS A 160 -0.65 -37.80 2.09
CA LYS A 160 -1.01 -39.22 1.97
C LYS A 160 0.18 -40.11 2.35
N ARG A 161 0.03 -41.01 3.33
CA ARG A 161 1.13 -41.86 3.87
C ARG A 161 1.39 -43.15 3.08
N HIS A 162 0.34 -43.68 2.44
CA HIS A 162 0.35 -44.98 1.77
C HIS A 162 -0.03 -44.85 0.29
N ALA A 163 0.51 -43.83 -0.38
CA ALA A 163 0.31 -43.68 -1.82
C ALA A 163 1.10 -44.78 -2.56
N ARG A 164 0.60 -45.21 -3.73
CA ARG A 164 1.21 -46.30 -4.49
C ARG A 164 1.83 -45.77 -5.77
N GLY A 165 3.14 -45.95 -5.88
CA GLY A 165 3.90 -45.75 -7.12
C GLY A 165 4.20 -47.08 -7.80
N ASN A 166 4.42 -47.05 -9.12
CA ASN A 166 4.81 -48.24 -9.89
C ASN A 166 6.33 -48.31 -9.99
N ILE A 167 6.93 -49.47 -9.72
CA ILE A 167 8.38 -49.66 -9.86
C ILE A 167 8.72 -49.68 -11.36
N LEU A 168 9.67 -48.85 -11.76
CA LEU A 168 10.13 -48.71 -13.15
C LEU A 168 11.36 -49.59 -13.42
N ALA A 169 12.35 -49.56 -12.52
CA ALA A 169 13.55 -50.39 -12.61
C ALA A 169 14.18 -50.57 -11.22
N VAL A 170 14.77 -51.75 -10.98
CA VAL A 170 15.54 -52.06 -9.77
C VAL A 170 17.01 -52.06 -10.16
N SER A 171 17.82 -51.14 -9.63
CA SER A 171 19.19 -50.91 -10.12
C SER A 171 20.26 -51.79 -9.48
N ASP A 172 19.98 -52.46 -8.35
CA ASP A 172 20.98 -53.26 -7.60
C ASP A 172 20.38 -54.10 -6.45
N GLY A 173 19.06 -54.30 -6.43
CA GLY A 173 18.35 -54.97 -5.33
C GLY A 173 18.19 -54.15 -4.05
N ARG A 174 18.70 -52.91 -3.99
CA ARG A 174 18.54 -51.97 -2.87
C ARG A 174 17.88 -50.65 -3.26
N HIS A 175 18.07 -50.21 -4.50
CA HIS A 175 17.48 -48.99 -5.03
C HIS A 175 16.50 -49.34 -6.17
N ALA A 176 15.29 -48.80 -6.08
CA ALA A 176 14.27 -48.91 -7.11
C ALA A 176 13.86 -47.52 -7.57
N SER A 177 13.94 -47.28 -8.87
CA SER A 177 13.26 -46.15 -9.50
C SER A 177 11.78 -46.46 -9.60
N PHE A 178 10.93 -45.46 -9.35
CA PHE A 178 9.48 -45.62 -9.39
C PHE A 178 8.81 -44.40 -10.02
N ALA A 179 7.67 -44.64 -10.65
CA ALA A 179 6.76 -43.59 -11.09
C ALA A 179 5.93 -43.13 -9.89
N GLU A 180 5.78 -41.81 -9.77
CA GLU A 180 4.87 -41.22 -8.79
C GLU A 180 3.42 -41.70 -8.96
N PRO A 181 2.59 -41.60 -7.92
CA PRO A 181 1.16 -41.90 -8.03
C PRO A 181 0.49 -41.08 -9.14
N VAL A 182 -0.24 -41.73 -10.06
CA VAL A 182 -0.87 -41.05 -11.21
C VAL A 182 -1.91 -40.01 -10.77
N ASP A 183 -2.63 -40.30 -9.68
CA ASP A 183 -3.58 -39.38 -9.06
C ASP A 183 -2.91 -38.10 -8.52
N LEU A 184 -1.64 -38.20 -8.10
CA LEU A 184 -0.85 -37.04 -7.67
C LEU A 184 -0.46 -36.15 -8.86
N ALA A 185 -0.01 -36.74 -9.96
CA ALA A 185 0.38 -35.98 -11.15
C ALA A 185 -0.80 -35.18 -11.70
N ALA A 186 -1.99 -35.79 -11.75
CA ALA A 186 -3.22 -35.11 -12.15
C ALA A 186 -3.56 -33.95 -11.18
N PHE A 187 -3.53 -34.19 -9.87
CA PHE A 187 -3.81 -33.16 -8.87
C PHE A 187 -2.80 -31.99 -8.93
N ARG A 188 -1.50 -32.27 -9.06
CA ARG A 188 -0.47 -31.23 -9.22
C ARG A 188 -0.72 -30.37 -10.46
N SER A 189 -1.16 -30.97 -11.56
CA SER A 189 -1.51 -30.21 -12.77
C SER A 189 -2.66 -29.23 -12.49
N VAL A 190 -3.70 -29.67 -11.79
CA VAL A 190 -4.85 -28.81 -11.42
C VAL A 190 -4.39 -27.70 -10.47
N TYR A 191 -3.61 -28.04 -9.44
CA TYR A 191 -3.05 -27.08 -8.49
C TYR A 191 -2.21 -26.00 -9.21
N ASN A 192 -1.30 -26.40 -10.09
CA ASN A 192 -0.44 -25.47 -10.81
C ASN A 192 -1.23 -24.57 -11.77
N GLN A 193 -2.30 -25.08 -12.39
CA GLN A 193 -3.19 -24.28 -13.24
C GLN A 193 -3.95 -23.25 -12.42
N MET A 194 -4.48 -23.62 -11.25
CA MET A 194 -5.11 -22.69 -10.32
C MET A 194 -4.14 -21.58 -9.92
N VAL A 195 -2.93 -21.93 -9.47
CA VAL A 195 -1.91 -20.94 -9.08
C VAL A 195 -1.58 -20.01 -10.24
N ALA A 196 -1.32 -20.55 -11.43
CA ALA A 196 -0.98 -19.74 -12.61
C ALA A 196 -2.11 -18.75 -12.96
N HIS A 197 -3.37 -19.20 -12.90
CA HIS A 197 -4.53 -18.36 -13.17
C HIS A 197 -4.67 -17.23 -12.15
N VAL A 198 -4.58 -17.54 -10.86
CA VAL A 198 -4.74 -16.57 -9.77
C VAL A 198 -3.59 -15.56 -9.78
N VAL A 199 -2.35 -16.01 -10.01
CA VAL A 199 -1.18 -15.12 -10.16
C VAL A 199 -1.33 -14.20 -11.35
N SER A 200 -1.76 -14.70 -12.52
CA SER A 200 -2.00 -13.87 -13.69
C SER A 200 -3.07 -12.80 -13.43
N ALA A 201 -4.18 -13.19 -12.82
CA ALA A 201 -5.27 -12.28 -12.47
C ALA A 201 -4.81 -11.19 -11.48
N ALA A 202 -4.00 -11.54 -10.48
CA ALA A 202 -3.44 -10.60 -9.53
C ALA A 202 -2.50 -9.59 -10.21
N GLN A 203 -1.63 -10.04 -11.12
CA GLN A 203 -0.73 -9.18 -11.89
C GLN A 203 -1.48 -8.21 -12.80
N GLU A 204 -2.55 -8.66 -13.47
CA GLU A 204 -3.41 -7.81 -14.30
C GLU A 204 -4.15 -6.75 -13.48
N ALA A 205 -4.67 -7.14 -12.31
CA ALA A 205 -5.33 -6.22 -11.39
C ALA A 205 -4.35 -5.14 -10.89
N GLU A 206 -3.14 -5.54 -10.50
CA GLU A 206 -2.10 -4.61 -10.06
C GLU A 206 -1.70 -3.63 -11.17
N MET A 207 -1.46 -4.12 -12.39
CA MET A 207 -1.12 -3.28 -13.55
C MET A 207 -2.23 -2.27 -13.85
N THR A 208 -3.49 -2.69 -13.77
CA THR A 208 -4.65 -1.82 -13.98
C THR A 208 -4.74 -0.73 -12.92
N MET A 209 -4.48 -1.07 -11.65
CA MET A 209 -4.43 -0.11 -10.55
C MET A 209 -3.29 0.90 -10.73
N GLN A 210 -2.08 0.45 -11.08
CA GLN A 210 -0.93 1.31 -11.32
C GLN A 210 -1.19 2.28 -12.49
N LYS A 211 -1.78 1.81 -13.59
CA LYS A 211 -2.15 2.67 -14.73
C LYS A 211 -3.15 3.74 -14.32
N LYS A 212 -4.19 3.37 -13.56
CA LYS A 212 -5.17 4.33 -13.04
C LYS A 212 -4.52 5.37 -12.14
N GLN A 213 -3.62 4.95 -11.24
CA GLN A 213 -2.88 5.88 -10.38
C GLN A 213 -1.99 6.85 -11.17
N GLN A 214 -1.34 6.37 -12.24
CA GLN A 214 -0.54 7.22 -13.13
C GLN A 214 -1.42 8.23 -13.88
N ASP A 215 -2.55 7.78 -14.42
CA ASP A 215 -3.50 8.66 -15.12
C ASP A 215 -4.07 9.74 -14.18
N ASP A 216 -4.41 9.37 -12.96
CA ASP A 216 -4.92 10.31 -11.94
C ASP A 216 -3.84 11.29 -11.48
N ALA A 217 -2.59 10.82 -11.29
CA ALA A 217 -1.46 11.68 -10.98
C ALA A 217 -1.14 12.66 -12.11
N TRP A 218 -1.21 12.21 -13.37
CA TRP A 218 -1.02 13.07 -14.54
C TRP A 218 -2.10 14.15 -14.63
N LYS A 219 -3.37 13.80 -14.42
CA LYS A 219 -4.48 14.78 -14.39
C LYS A 219 -4.29 15.81 -13.27
N ALA A 220 -3.91 15.37 -12.08
CA ALA A 220 -3.66 16.27 -10.95
C ALA A 220 -2.49 17.23 -11.24
N ALA A 221 -1.40 16.73 -11.84
CA ALA A 221 -0.26 17.54 -12.23
C ALA A 221 -0.63 18.58 -13.31
N ALA A 222 -1.43 18.19 -14.30
CA ALA A 222 -1.92 19.10 -15.34
C ALA A 222 -2.81 20.22 -14.77
N MET A 223 -3.73 19.90 -13.85
CA MET A 223 -4.54 20.90 -13.16
C MET A 223 -3.69 21.85 -12.32
N ALA A 224 -2.73 21.32 -11.55
CA ALA A 224 -1.81 22.14 -10.74
C ALA A 224 -0.90 23.03 -11.61
N GLN A 225 -0.55 22.61 -12.83
CA GLN A 225 0.15 23.47 -13.78
C GLN A 225 -0.77 24.59 -14.28
N MET A 226 -2.00 24.27 -14.70
CA MET A 226 -2.97 25.26 -15.17
C MET A 226 -3.29 26.32 -14.10
N GLU A 227 -3.47 25.91 -12.83
CA GLU A 227 -3.69 26.84 -11.71
C GLU A 227 -2.50 27.76 -11.47
N ARG A 228 -1.27 27.25 -11.60
CA ARG A 228 -0.05 28.06 -11.52
C ARG A 228 0.01 29.08 -12.65
N GLU A 229 -0.28 28.67 -13.87
CA GLU A 229 -0.31 29.56 -15.04
C GLU A 229 -1.36 30.68 -14.87
N ILE A 230 -2.57 30.34 -14.41
CA ILE A 230 -3.63 31.32 -14.12
C ILE A 230 -3.17 32.30 -13.03
N ARG A 231 -2.60 31.80 -11.94
CA ARG A 231 -2.11 32.65 -10.84
C ARG A 231 -1.01 33.60 -11.29
N THR A 232 -0.01 33.09 -12.01
CA THR A 232 1.07 33.91 -12.55
C THR A 232 0.55 34.96 -13.54
N ARG A 233 -0.48 34.64 -14.33
CA ARG A 233 -1.12 35.62 -15.21
C ARG A 233 -1.84 36.70 -14.41
N MET A 234 -2.64 36.33 -13.41
CA MET A 234 -3.33 37.29 -12.54
C MET A 234 -2.34 38.20 -11.80
N GLU A 235 -1.23 37.67 -11.30
CA GLU A 235 -0.17 38.47 -10.64
C GLU A 235 0.46 39.48 -11.60
N LYS A 236 0.74 39.08 -12.85
CA LYS A 236 1.27 39.99 -13.88
C LYS A 236 0.26 41.08 -14.24
N GLU A 237 -1.02 40.73 -14.40
CA GLU A 237 -2.08 41.70 -14.70
C GLU A 237 -2.26 42.70 -13.54
N MET A 238 -2.26 42.22 -12.29
CA MET A 238 -2.36 43.07 -11.10
C MET A 238 -1.17 44.03 -10.95
N GLU A 239 0.05 43.55 -11.18
CA GLU A 239 1.25 44.38 -11.10
C GLU A 239 1.28 45.42 -12.24
N ALA A 240 0.87 45.04 -13.45
CA ALA A 240 0.72 45.97 -14.57
C ALA A 240 -0.31 47.07 -14.26
N GLU A 241 -1.45 46.72 -13.67
CA GLU A 241 -2.47 47.69 -13.26
C GLU A 241 -1.94 48.62 -12.16
N ARG A 242 -1.20 48.08 -11.18
CA ARG A 242 -0.56 48.86 -10.11
C ARG A 242 0.46 49.87 -10.66
N LEU A 243 1.30 49.44 -11.60
CA LEU A 243 2.26 50.31 -12.30
C LEU A 243 1.54 51.40 -13.11
N ALA A 244 0.47 51.06 -13.82
CA ALA A 244 -0.32 52.01 -14.58
C ALA A 244 -0.98 53.08 -13.68
N ARG A 245 -1.61 52.65 -12.57
CA ARG A 245 -2.18 53.56 -11.56
C ARG A 245 -1.13 54.47 -10.94
N SER A 246 0.05 53.93 -10.58
CA SER A 246 1.14 54.74 -10.03
C SER A 246 1.68 55.76 -11.03
N ARG A 247 1.79 55.40 -12.32
CA ARG A 247 2.19 56.33 -13.38
C ARG A 247 1.17 57.45 -13.55
N MET A 248 -0.13 57.13 -13.59
CA MET A 248 -1.20 58.14 -13.66
C MET A 248 -1.14 59.09 -12.47
N GLN A 249 -1.00 58.58 -11.24
CA GLN A 249 -0.90 59.41 -10.05
C GLN A 249 0.29 60.38 -10.12
N LYS A 250 1.47 59.91 -10.56
CA LYS A 250 2.65 60.77 -10.73
C LYS A 250 2.44 61.86 -11.79
N LEU A 251 1.72 61.55 -12.86
CA LEU A 251 1.36 62.54 -13.89
C LEU A 251 0.42 63.61 -13.31
N ASP A 252 -0.61 63.21 -12.56
CA ASP A 252 -1.56 64.12 -11.94
C ASP A 252 -0.91 65.01 -10.86
N GLU A 253 -0.02 64.45 -10.04
CA GLU A 253 0.77 65.19 -9.06
C GLU A 253 1.69 66.22 -9.74
N ALA A 254 2.36 65.83 -10.83
CA ALA A 254 3.21 66.73 -11.59
C ALA A 254 2.41 67.85 -12.27
N LYS A 255 1.25 67.53 -12.89
CA LYS A 255 0.34 68.55 -13.45
C LYS A 255 -0.12 69.54 -12.38
N SER A 256 -0.47 69.02 -11.20
CA SER A 256 -0.91 69.82 -10.05
C SER A 256 0.18 70.77 -9.55
N LEU A 257 1.45 70.33 -9.49
CA LEU A 257 2.58 71.18 -9.10
C LEU A 257 2.74 72.41 -10.00
N PHE A 258 2.51 72.24 -11.31
CA PHE A 258 2.58 73.34 -12.29
C PHE A 258 1.24 74.04 -12.53
N MET A 259 0.19 73.65 -11.79
CA MET A 259 -1.18 74.17 -11.95
C MET A 259 -1.69 74.08 -13.41
N LEU A 260 -1.38 72.98 -14.08
CA LEU A 260 -1.75 72.76 -15.48
C LEU A 260 -3.13 72.11 -15.61
N GLY A 261 -3.84 72.44 -16.70
CA GLY A 261 -5.09 71.80 -17.07
C GLY A 261 -4.89 70.40 -17.66
N GLN A 262 -5.98 69.79 -18.16
CA GLN A 262 -5.90 68.47 -18.81
C GLN A 262 -4.99 68.50 -20.03
N GLU A 263 -5.15 69.53 -20.87
CA GLU A 263 -4.32 69.81 -22.03
C GLU A 263 -3.33 70.93 -21.70
N TYR A 264 -2.08 70.75 -22.11
CA TYR A 264 -1.02 71.74 -21.95
C TYR A 264 0.04 71.53 -23.04
N ASP A 265 0.79 72.57 -23.37
CA ASP A 265 1.90 72.49 -24.32
C ASP A 265 3.28 72.66 -23.65
N LEU A 266 4.34 72.36 -24.40
CA LEU A 266 5.71 72.46 -23.91
C LEU A 266 6.11 73.90 -23.52
N GLN A 267 5.54 74.92 -24.18
CA GLN A 267 5.85 76.31 -23.84
C GLN A 267 5.24 76.70 -22.49
N GLN A 268 3.98 76.32 -22.24
CA GLN A 268 3.29 76.54 -20.98
C GLN A 268 4.02 75.84 -19.82
N LEU A 269 4.43 74.58 -20.01
CA LEU A 269 5.22 73.84 -19.02
C LEU A 269 6.55 74.54 -18.70
N LYS A 270 7.30 74.99 -19.73
CA LYS A 270 8.56 75.72 -19.56
C LYS A 270 8.37 77.04 -18.79
N ARG A 271 7.29 77.78 -19.07
CA ARG A 271 6.97 79.03 -18.36
C ARG A 271 6.68 78.77 -16.88
N GLN A 272 5.84 77.78 -16.56
CA GLN A 272 5.52 77.45 -15.16
C GLN A 272 6.75 76.95 -14.39
N ARG A 273 7.62 76.16 -15.03
CA ARG A 273 8.91 75.76 -14.45
C ARG A 273 9.81 76.95 -14.13
N ALA A 274 9.97 77.88 -15.06
CA ALA A 274 10.80 79.06 -14.82
C ALA A 274 10.28 79.91 -13.66
N LEU A 275 8.96 80.02 -13.52
CA LEU A 275 8.31 80.73 -12.42
C LEU A 275 8.59 80.06 -11.06
N LEU A 276 8.38 78.74 -10.97
CA LEU A 276 8.61 78.00 -9.73
C LEU A 276 10.09 77.98 -9.34
N LEU A 277 11.01 77.75 -10.29
CA LEU A 277 12.45 77.76 -10.00
C LEU A 277 12.97 79.14 -9.59
N LYS A 278 12.39 80.23 -10.11
CA LYS A 278 12.73 81.58 -9.67
C LYS A 278 12.39 81.80 -8.20
N THR A 279 11.32 81.17 -7.70
CA THR A 279 10.86 81.28 -6.32
C THR A 279 11.63 80.35 -5.38
N PHE A 280 11.86 79.11 -5.79
CA PHE A 280 12.45 78.04 -4.96
C PHE A 280 13.91 77.72 -5.31
N HIS A 281 14.64 78.66 -5.93
CA HIS A 281 16.06 78.45 -6.23
C HIS A 281 16.87 78.30 -4.93
N PRO A 282 17.88 77.41 -4.88
CA PRO A 282 18.76 77.26 -3.70
C PRO A 282 19.38 78.57 -3.21
N ASP A 283 19.65 79.49 -4.14
CA ASP A 283 20.24 80.81 -3.86
C ASP A 283 19.28 81.78 -3.16
N ASN A 284 17.99 81.46 -3.06
CA ASN A 284 16.98 82.31 -2.43
C ASN A 284 16.90 82.12 -0.90
N GLY A 285 17.72 81.23 -0.32
CA GLY A 285 17.92 81.12 1.13
C GLY A 285 16.78 80.50 1.95
N GLN A 286 15.77 79.88 1.33
CA GLN A 286 14.73 79.15 2.07
C GLN A 286 15.22 77.75 2.50
N VAL A 287 14.78 77.29 3.68
CA VAL A 287 15.02 75.92 4.16
C VAL A 287 14.40 74.93 3.15
N ASP A 288 15.15 73.89 2.78
CA ASP A 288 14.79 72.86 1.80
C ASP A 288 14.69 73.28 0.32
N SER A 289 15.13 74.50 -0.06
CA SER A 289 15.08 75.01 -1.46
C SER A 289 15.68 74.04 -2.49
N ALA A 290 16.79 73.37 -2.15
CA ALA A 290 17.40 72.38 -3.04
C ALA A 290 16.50 71.16 -3.30
N ALA A 291 15.80 70.68 -2.28
CA ALA A 291 14.88 69.55 -2.42
C ALA A 291 13.64 69.93 -3.26
N TYR A 292 13.13 71.16 -3.10
CA TYR A 292 12.03 71.67 -3.92
C TYR A 292 12.44 71.90 -5.37
N ALA A 293 13.62 72.49 -5.62
CA ALA A 293 14.14 72.66 -6.97
C ALA A 293 14.31 71.31 -7.70
N GLN A 294 14.78 70.27 -6.99
CA GLN A 294 14.86 68.92 -7.54
C GLN A 294 13.47 68.36 -7.89
N LYS A 295 12.49 68.45 -6.97
CA LYS A 295 11.10 68.01 -7.22
C LYS A 295 10.48 68.70 -8.44
N ILE A 296 10.73 70.00 -8.61
CA ILE A 296 10.26 70.78 -9.78
C ILE A 296 10.89 70.24 -11.07
N ASN A 297 12.20 69.96 -11.06
CA ASN A 297 12.89 69.41 -12.22
C ASN A 297 12.42 68.00 -12.56
N ASP A 298 12.22 67.15 -11.56
CA ASP A 298 11.73 65.78 -11.73
C ASP A 298 10.31 65.78 -12.33
N ALA A 299 9.41 66.61 -11.79
CA ALA A 299 8.05 66.77 -12.30
C ALA A 299 8.05 67.31 -13.74
N TYR A 300 8.93 68.25 -14.07
CA TYR A 300 9.08 68.76 -15.44
C TYR A 300 9.50 67.65 -16.41
N GLN A 301 10.45 66.80 -16.03
CA GLN A 301 10.89 65.68 -16.87
C GLN A 301 9.77 64.67 -17.10
N ILE A 302 8.98 64.37 -16.07
CA ILE A 302 7.81 63.47 -16.16
C ILE A 302 6.82 63.98 -17.22
N LEU A 303 6.44 65.25 -17.16
CA LEU A 303 5.48 65.85 -18.09
C LEU A 303 6.05 66.06 -19.50
N ALA A 304 7.31 66.51 -19.62
CA ALA A 304 7.96 66.69 -20.90
C ALA A 304 8.12 65.38 -21.68
N ASN A 305 8.43 64.28 -20.98
CA ASN A 305 8.49 62.96 -21.58
C ASN A 305 7.12 62.41 -21.97
N GLU A 306 6.04 62.87 -21.34
CA GLU A 306 4.69 62.48 -21.74
C GLU A 306 4.27 63.20 -23.03
N LEU A 307 4.53 64.51 -23.12
CA LEU A 307 4.32 65.28 -24.35
C LEU A 307 5.14 64.75 -25.55
N ALA A 308 6.28 64.11 -25.30
CA ALA A 308 7.11 63.52 -26.35
C ALA A 308 6.59 62.16 -26.87
N LYS A 309 5.56 61.59 -26.24
CA LYS A 309 4.92 60.33 -26.66
C LYS A 309 3.65 60.54 -27.49
N GLU A 310 3.09 61.74 -27.46
CA GLU A 310 1.97 62.18 -28.31
C GLU A 310 2.47 62.64 -29.69
#